data_AF-A0A1S0U4C1-F1
#
_entry.id   AF-A0A1S0U4C1-F1
#
_cell.length_a   1.000
_cell.length_b   1.000
_cell.length_c   1.000
_cell.angle_alpha   90.00
_cell.angle_beta   90.00
_cell.angle_gamma   90.00
#
_symmetry.space_group_name_H-M   'P 1'
#
loop_
_entity.id
_entity.type
_entity.pdbx_description
1 polymer ?
#
loop_
_entity_poly.entity_id
_entity_poly.type
_entity_poly.pdbx_seq_one_letter_code
_entity_poly.pdbx_strand_id
1 'polypeptide(L)' 'MSIYHELIIAYQMGMRVFGCSLITILTNLNSENSVVMTHEEVMEARKETLERTTNFICEIVKNL' A
#
# COMPACT_ATOMS: atom_id res chain seq x y z
N MET A 1 5.75 -2.41 7.26
CA MET A 1 5.84 -1.36 8.28
C MET A 1 6.71 -0.25 7.73
N SER A 2 6.10 0.80 7.22
CA SER A 2 6.75 1.97 6.60
C SER A 2 5.75 3.15 6.64
N ILE A 3 6.03 4.26 5.96
CA ILE A 3 5.13 5.40 5.68
C ILE A 3 4.98 6.40 6.83
N TYR A 4 4.88 5.95 8.09
CA TYR A 4 4.66 6.86 9.21
C TYR A 4 5.84 7.83 9.42
N HIS A 5 7.07 7.36 9.24
CA HIS A 5 8.26 8.21 9.43
C HIS A 5 8.34 9.31 8.38
N GLU A 6 8.04 8.97 7.14
CA GLU A 6 8.05 9.88 5.99
C GLU A 6 6.90 10.90 6.09
N LEU A 7 5.72 10.45 6.52
CA LEU A 7 4.53 11.29 6.68
C LEU A 7 4.74 12.39 7.73
N ILE A 8 5.33 12.04 8.88
CA ILE A 8 5.57 13.00 9.97
C ILE A 8 6.48 14.15 9.49
N ILE A 9 7.57 13.81 8.77
CA ILE A 9 8.51 14.81 8.26
C ILE A 9 7.84 15.70 7.20
N ALA A 10 7.14 15.10 6.24
CA ALA A 10 6.48 15.85 5.18
C ALA A 10 5.40 16.80 5.75
N TYR A 11 4.65 16.35 6.77
CA TYR A 11 3.68 17.18 7.46
C TYR A 11 4.33 18.36 8.20
N GLN A 12 5.44 18.12 8.91
CA GLN A 12 6.19 19.18 9.59
C GLN A 12 6.70 20.26 8.61
N MET A 13 7.00 19.87 7.38
CA MET A 13 7.43 20.78 6.32
C MET A 13 6.27 21.48 5.58
N GLY A 14 5.02 21.28 6.02
CA GLY A 14 3.84 21.89 5.42
C GLY A 14 3.41 21.28 4.07
N MET A 15 3.87 20.07 3.76
CA MET A 15 3.51 19.37 2.52
C MET A 15 2.15 18.70 2.64
N ARG A 16 1.38 18.72 1.54
CA ARG A 16 0.19 17.87 1.39
C ARG A 16 0.66 16.48 0.95
N VAL A 17 0.26 15.46 1.69
CA VAL A 17 0.66 14.07 1.44
C VAL A 17 -0.56 13.23 1.12
N PHE A 18 -0.47 12.46 0.03
CA PHE A 18 -1.41 11.39 -0.29
C PHE A 18 -0.70 10.05 -0.13
N GLY A 19 -1.27 9.17 0.70
CA GLY A 19 -0.76 7.82 0.93
C GLY A 19 -1.87 6.79 0.75
N CYS A 20 -1.56 5.69 0.06
CA CYS A 20 -2.48 4.56 -0.10
C CYS A 20 -1.78 3.26 0.27
N SER A 21 -2.52 2.31 0.86
CA SER A 21 -2.02 0.98 1.18
C SER A 21 -2.66 -0.06 0.27
N LEU A 22 -1.83 -0.89 -0.35
CA LEU A 22 -2.29 -2.07 -1.06
C LEU A 22 -2.49 -3.20 -0.03
N ILE A 23 -3.74 -3.63 0.14
CA ILE A 23 -4.06 -4.76 1.02
C ILE A 23 -3.75 -6.05 0.28
N THR A 24 -2.64 -6.70 0.61
CA THR A 24 -2.17 -7.95 0.00
C THR A 24 -2.66 -9.21 0.73
N ILE A 25 -3.36 -9.06 1.86
CA ILE A 25 -3.81 -10.16 2.71
C ILE A 25 -5.34 -10.10 2.83
N LEU A 26 -6.04 -11.06 2.24
CA LEU A 26 -7.49 -11.27 2.42
C LEU A 26 -7.82 -12.26 3.54
N THR A 27 -6.81 -12.93 4.13
CA THR A 27 -6.99 -14.12 4.98
C THR A 27 -7.32 -13.87 6.46
N ASN A 28 -7.35 -12.62 6.94
CA ASN A 28 -7.71 -12.34 8.33
C ASN A 28 -9.21 -12.02 8.54
N LEU A 29 -10.10 -12.63 7.74
CA LEU A 29 -11.54 -12.53 7.99
C LEU A 29 -11.99 -13.41 9.18
N ASN A 30 -11.20 -14.42 9.55
CA ASN A 30 -11.44 -15.27 10.74
C ASN A 30 -10.17 -15.34 11.59
N SER A 31 -10.25 -14.86 12.84
CA SER A 31 -9.15 -14.80 13.81
C SER A 31 -8.53 -16.14 14.19
N GLU A 32 -9.15 -17.26 13.81
CA GLU A 32 -8.74 -18.61 14.21
C GLU A 32 -7.81 -19.29 13.19
N ASN A 33 -7.75 -18.78 11.94
CA ASN A 33 -6.92 -19.33 10.86
C ASN A 33 -5.90 -18.29 10.37
N SER A 34 -5.07 -17.78 11.27
CA SER A 34 -3.98 -16.87 10.90
C SER A 34 -2.91 -17.63 10.10
N VAL A 35 -3.09 -17.73 8.79
CA VAL A 35 -2.04 -18.20 7.89
C VAL A 35 -0.96 -17.12 7.86
N VAL A 36 0.21 -17.43 8.41
CA VAL A 36 1.39 -16.57 8.34
C VAL A 36 1.79 -16.48 6.87
N MET A 37 1.43 -15.36 6.24
CA MET A 37 1.75 -15.12 4.84
C MET A 37 3.24 -14.81 4.70
N THR A 38 3.88 -15.53 3.79
CA THR A 38 5.31 -15.37 3.48
C THR A 38 5.54 -14.12 2.63
N HIS A 39 6.79 -13.64 2.59
CA HIS A 39 7.15 -12.48 1.78
C HIS A 39 6.93 -12.76 0.28
N GLU A 40 7.15 -14.00 -0.17
CA GLU A 40 6.90 -14.45 -1.53
C GLU A 40 5.43 -14.28 -1.96
N GLU A 41 4.48 -14.65 -1.10
CA GLU A 41 3.04 -14.48 -1.37
C GLU A 41 2.65 -12.99 -1.43
N VAL A 42 3.26 -12.14 -0.59
CA VAL A 42 3.12 -10.68 -0.70
C VAL A 42 3.58 -10.19 -2.07
N MET A 43 4.69 -10.72 -2.57
CA MET A 43 5.29 -10.28 -3.84
C MET A 43 4.46 -10.73 -5.04
N GLU A 44 3.83 -11.90 -4.99
CA GLU A 44 2.96 -12.35 -6.08
C GLU A 44 1.68 -11.52 -6.15
N ALA A 45 1.02 -11.27 -5.01
CA ALA A 45 -0.14 -10.38 -4.92
C ALA A 45 0.18 -8.95 -5.41
N ARG A 46 1.42 -8.48 -5.18
CA ARG A 46 1.90 -7.20 -5.72
C ARG A 46 2.01 -7.19 -7.24
N LYS A 47 2.50 -8.26 -7.87
CA LYS A 47 2.62 -8.30 -9.35
C LYS A 47 1.26 -8.15 -10.02
N GLU A 48 0.26 -8.86 -9.53
CA GLU A 48 -1.10 -8.85 -10.08
C GLU A 48 -1.78 -7.47 -9.98
N THR A 49 -1.39 -6.67 -8.99
CA THR A 49 -1.99 -5.38 -8.68
C THR A 49 -1.11 -4.19 -9.09
N LEU A 50 0.12 -4.44 -9.53
CA LEU A 50 1.11 -3.43 -9.88
C LEU A 50 0.62 -2.52 -11.01
N GLU A 51 0.13 -3.10 -12.09
CA GLU A 51 -0.31 -2.36 -13.27
C GLU A 51 -1.48 -1.43 -12.93
N ARG A 52 -2.49 -1.94 -12.22
CA ARG A 52 -3.66 -1.16 -11.78
C ARG A 52 -3.27 -0.03 -10.85
N THR A 53 -2.41 -0.31 -9.87
CA THR A 53 -1.94 0.70 -8.92
C THR A 53 -1.12 1.78 -9.63
N THR A 54 -0.27 1.38 -10.57
CA THR A 54 0.53 2.32 -11.37
C THR A 54 -0.37 3.23 -12.20
N ASN A 55 -1.36 2.67 -12.90
CA ASN A 55 -2.32 3.44 -13.69
C ASN A 55 -3.11 4.42 -12.82
N PHE A 56 -3.58 3.98 -11.66
CA PHE A 56 -4.28 4.82 -10.68
C PHE A 56 -3.43 6.01 -10.20
N ILE A 57 -2.18 5.77 -9.80
CA ILE A 57 -1.28 6.85 -9.38
C ILE A 57 -0.97 7.80 -10.54
N CYS A 58 -0.75 7.28 -11.75
CA CYS A 58 -0.55 8.09 -12.95
C CYS A 58 -1.76 9.00 -13.24
N GLU A 59 -2.98 8.50 -13.06
CA GLU A 59 -4.19 9.30 -13.22
C GLU A 59 -4.32 10.39 -12.14
N ILE A 60 -4.00 10.08 -10.88
CA ILE A 60 -3.97 11.10 -9.82
C ILE A 60 -2.99 12.22 -10.17
N VAL A 61 -1.76 11.87 -10.56
CA VAL A 61 -0.72 12.85 -10.92
C VAL A 61 -1.13 13.71 -12.11
N LYS A 62 -1.81 13.13 -13.11
CA LYS A 62 -2.31 13.88 -14.27
C LYS A 62 -3.43 14.89 -13.91
N ASN A 63 -4.14 14.67 -12.81
CA ASN A 63 -5.29 15.48 -12.39
C ASN A 63 -5.03 16.32 -11.12
N LEU A 64 -3.77 16.40 -10.68
CA LEU A 64 -3.30 17.25 -9.56
C LEU A 64 -3.00 18.68 -10.03
#